data_AF-A0AAX1L9L0-F1
#
_entry.id   AF-A0AAX1L9L0-F1
#
_cell.length_a   1.000
_cell.length_b   1.000
_cell.length_c   1.000
_cell.angle_alpha   90.00
_cell.angle_beta   90.00
_cell.angle_gamma   90.00
#
_symmetry.space_group_name_H-M   'P 1'
#
loop_
_entity.id
_entity.type
_entity.pdbx_description
1 polymer ?
#
loop_
_entity_poly.entity_id
_entity_poly.type
_entity_poly.pdbx_seq_one_letter_code
_entity_poly.pdbx_strand_id
1 'polypeptide(L)'
;MFIPVVLDYAILSKTNEAVVTLSARGECRAEVCRLVDVGKLATSWFLDVALRNTDHTVGLYTSVGSIGALVREHPELFRNVRRFSTVAPVLAEDFALARDKKNSIVEERIRSLVNLPIEEGMVVATDASLGTGHRAGIAAVATRGRVRARSLLVESVADAEFWAVEMALTTWAGKTPVLHILTDSQIVYKALNGAEKPTGCATSLRKCFKRMDRAEVYVHWVRGHRGNVLNELANDVAMYTRRNACWGLVDTQKEMLERSKVELKAMLVDRKLSDFIPAARGEDAWTATGYAA
;
A
#
# COMPACT_ATOMS: atom_id res chain seq x y z
N MET A 1 7.36 -47.05 14.13
CA MET A 1 6.10 -46.35 13.75
C MET A 1 6.44 -45.30 12.70
N PHE A 2 5.54 -45.04 11.74
CA PHE A 2 5.73 -44.01 10.72
C PHE A 2 4.97 -42.74 11.12
N ILE A 3 5.65 -41.60 11.10
CA ILE A 3 5.11 -40.30 11.50
C ILE A 3 4.99 -39.43 10.25
N PRO A 4 3.80 -39.26 9.67
CA PRO A 4 3.60 -38.32 8.57
C PRO A 4 3.80 -36.89 9.09
N VAL A 5 4.56 -36.09 8.36
CA VAL A 5 4.82 -34.68 8.66
C VAL A 5 4.74 -33.87 7.38
N VAL A 6 3.83 -32.90 7.36
CA VAL A 6 3.68 -31.94 6.27
C VAL A 6 3.95 -30.56 6.83
N LEU A 7 4.94 -29.87 6.25
CA LEU A 7 5.24 -28.48 6.56
C LEU A 7 5.14 -27.62 5.31
N ASP A 8 4.13 -26.75 5.28
CA ASP A 8 3.85 -25.90 4.13
C ASP A 8 3.74 -24.43 4.54
N TYR A 9 3.74 -23.53 3.56
CA TYR A 9 3.50 -22.13 3.81
C TYR A 9 2.75 -21.46 2.65
N ALA A 10 2.17 -20.30 2.92
CA ALA A 10 1.59 -19.43 1.92
C ALA A 10 2.02 -17.99 2.19
N ILE A 11 2.48 -17.31 1.15
CA ILE A 11 2.82 -15.88 1.19
C ILE A 11 1.53 -15.07 1.03
N LEU A 12 1.32 -14.11 1.93
CA LEU A 12 0.19 -13.20 1.84
C LEU A 12 0.62 -11.95 1.06
N SER A 13 0.62 -12.00 -0.27
CA SER A 13 1.28 -11.02 -1.17
C SER A 13 0.97 -9.52 -0.96
N LYS A 14 -0.10 -9.17 -0.24
CA LYS A 14 -0.48 -7.78 0.09
C LYS A 14 0.09 -7.29 1.43
N THR A 15 0.65 -8.18 2.23
CA THR A 15 1.19 -7.94 3.57
C THR A 15 2.58 -8.56 3.61
N ASN A 16 3.53 -8.02 4.38
CA ASN A 16 4.86 -8.63 4.50
C ASN A 16 4.83 -9.89 5.42
N GLU A 17 3.80 -10.72 5.27
CA GLU A 17 3.41 -11.82 6.15
C GLU A 17 3.30 -13.13 5.35
N ALA A 18 3.36 -14.24 6.07
CA ALA A 18 3.13 -15.58 5.56
C ALA A 18 2.45 -16.44 6.63
N VAL A 19 1.66 -17.41 6.17
CA VAL A 19 1.08 -18.46 7.02
C VAL A 19 1.98 -19.68 6.92
N VAL A 20 2.51 -20.17 8.04
CA VAL A 20 3.25 -21.42 8.11
C VAL A 20 2.36 -22.46 8.76
N THR A 21 2.26 -23.65 8.16
CA THR A 21 1.47 -24.76 8.68
C THR A 21 2.31 -26.01 8.86
N LEU A 22 2.07 -26.73 9.96
CA LEU A 22 2.61 -28.05 10.21
C LEU A 22 1.47 -28.98 10.59
N SER A 23 1.33 -30.10 9.89
CA SER A 23 0.50 -31.23 10.31
C SER A 23 1.37 -32.43 10.60
N ALA A 24 1.13 -33.07 11.75
CA ALA A 24 1.74 -34.34 12.09
C ALA A 24 0.77 -35.20 12.92
N ARG A 25 0.60 -36.47 12.54
CA ARG A 25 -0.29 -37.43 13.21
C ARG A 25 -1.75 -36.94 13.32
N GLY A 26 -2.22 -36.19 12.32
CA GLY A 26 -3.58 -35.65 12.33
C GLY A 26 -3.76 -34.39 13.19
N GLU A 27 -2.71 -33.93 13.87
CA GLU A 27 -2.71 -32.65 14.57
C GLU A 27 -2.09 -31.57 13.68
N CYS A 28 -2.83 -30.48 13.47
CA CYS A 28 -2.37 -29.37 12.65
C CYS A 28 -2.23 -28.08 13.47
N ARG A 29 -1.06 -27.46 13.37
CA ARG A 29 -0.79 -26.11 13.87
C ARG A 29 -0.47 -25.17 12.71
N ALA A 30 -0.82 -23.91 12.91
CA ALA A 30 -0.60 -22.87 11.92
C ALA A 30 -0.35 -21.53 12.61
N GLU A 31 0.51 -20.71 12.04
CA GLU A 31 0.90 -19.43 12.60
C GLU A 31 1.16 -18.42 11.48
N VAL A 32 0.72 -17.18 11.70
CA VAL A 32 1.04 -16.04 10.83
C VAL A 32 2.32 -15.41 11.35
N CYS A 33 3.33 -15.29 10.49
CA CYS A 33 4.60 -14.65 10.82
C CYS A 33 5.01 -13.68 9.71
N ARG A 34 6.03 -12.85 9.96
CA ARG A 34 6.62 -12.02 8.90
C ARG A 34 7.27 -12.93 7.86
N LEU A 35 7.25 -12.52 6.59
CA LEU A 35 7.82 -13.30 5.50
C LEU A 35 9.29 -13.68 5.74
N VAL A 36 10.07 -12.78 6.35
CA VAL A 36 11.48 -13.00 6.72
C VAL A 36 11.67 -14.07 7.79
N ASP A 37 10.65 -14.37 8.59
CA ASP A 37 10.71 -15.30 9.72
C ASP A 37 10.26 -16.72 9.38
N VAL A 38 9.71 -16.95 8.17
CA VAL A 38 9.18 -18.26 7.71
C VAL A 38 10.18 -19.39 7.90
N GLY A 39 11.42 -19.20 7.42
CA GLY A 39 12.46 -20.22 7.51
C GLY A 39 12.82 -20.54 8.96
N LYS A 40 12.88 -19.53 9.83
CA LYS A 40 13.20 -19.71 11.26
C LYS A 40 12.10 -20.50 11.98
N LEU A 41 10.84 -20.09 11.79
CA LEU A 41 9.69 -20.72 12.44
C LEU A 41 9.51 -22.17 11.97
N ALA A 42 9.52 -22.38 10.65
CA ALA A 42 9.40 -23.70 10.03
C ALA A 42 10.50 -24.66 10.50
N THR A 43 11.75 -24.21 10.51
CA THR A 43 12.88 -25.02 11.00
C THR A 43 12.72 -25.38 12.47
N SER A 44 12.34 -24.42 13.33
CA SER A 44 12.10 -24.70 14.75
C SER A 44 11.02 -25.77 14.93
N TRP A 45 9.93 -25.67 14.19
CA TRP A 45 8.83 -26.63 14.24
C TRP A 45 9.21 -28.02 13.76
N PHE A 46 10.02 -28.10 12.70
CA PHE A 46 10.56 -29.37 12.22
C PHE A 46 11.48 -30.01 13.25
N LEU A 47 12.40 -29.25 13.84
CA LEU A 47 13.32 -29.75 14.87
C LEU A 47 12.56 -30.34 16.06
N ASP A 48 11.52 -29.66 16.55
CA ASP A 48 10.68 -30.18 17.63
C ASP A 48 10.09 -31.55 17.30
N VAL A 49 9.56 -31.72 16.08
CA VAL A 49 8.96 -32.99 15.65
C VAL A 49 10.02 -34.06 15.46
N ALA A 50 11.13 -33.75 14.80
CA ALA A 50 12.21 -34.70 14.54
C ALA A 50 12.84 -35.21 15.85
N LEU A 51 13.14 -34.31 16.79
CA LEU A 51 13.78 -34.64 18.07
C LEU A 51 12.86 -35.42 19.02
N ARG A 52 11.54 -35.20 18.97
CA ARG A 52 10.57 -35.97 19.76
C ARG A 52 10.26 -37.37 19.19
N ASN A 53 10.72 -37.65 17.97
CA ASN A 53 10.38 -38.87 17.24
C ASN A 53 11.63 -39.62 16.73
N THR A 54 12.74 -39.56 17.47
CA THR A 54 14.01 -40.21 17.07
C THR A 54 13.89 -41.73 16.89
N ASP A 55 12.97 -42.37 17.62
CA ASP A 55 12.72 -43.83 17.56
C ASP A 55 11.71 -44.22 16.46
N HIS A 56 11.29 -43.26 15.63
CA HIS A 56 10.28 -43.44 14.62
C HIS A 56 10.74 -42.90 13.26
N THR A 57 10.24 -43.48 12.18
CA THR A 57 10.48 -42.96 10.84
C THR A 57 9.59 -41.75 10.61
N VAL A 58 10.18 -40.59 10.37
CA VAL A 58 9.47 -39.35 10.07
C VAL A 58 9.38 -39.18 8.55
N GLY A 59 8.18 -39.23 7.99
CA GLY A 59 7.95 -38.95 6.58
C GLY A 59 7.69 -37.46 6.37
N LEU A 60 8.64 -36.74 5.79
CA LEU A 60 8.58 -35.29 5.65
C LEU A 60 8.25 -34.87 4.22
N TYR A 61 7.15 -34.14 4.04
CA TYR A 61 6.96 -33.24 2.90
C TYR A 61 7.15 -31.80 3.35
N THR A 62 7.92 -31.01 2.61
CA THR A 62 8.02 -29.58 2.87
C THR A 62 8.26 -28.75 1.62
N SER A 63 7.62 -27.58 1.58
CA SER A 63 7.86 -26.52 0.60
C SER A 63 8.92 -25.50 1.05
N VAL A 64 9.41 -25.60 2.30
CA VAL A 64 10.38 -24.67 2.88
C VAL A 64 11.81 -25.12 2.59
N GLY A 65 12.54 -24.32 1.81
CA GLY A 65 13.88 -24.68 1.32
C GLY A 65 14.93 -24.91 2.43
N SER A 66 14.87 -24.16 3.53
CA SER A 66 15.84 -24.26 4.64
C SER A 66 15.84 -25.62 5.32
N ILE A 67 14.66 -26.25 5.47
CA ILE A 67 14.55 -27.58 6.07
C ILE A 67 15.15 -28.63 5.14
N GLY A 68 14.88 -28.51 3.84
CA GLY A 68 15.48 -29.39 2.83
C GLY A 68 17.02 -29.32 2.82
N ALA A 69 17.60 -28.14 3.03
CA ALA A 69 19.04 -27.97 3.20
C ALA A 69 19.54 -28.65 4.48
N LEU A 70 18.91 -28.36 5.63
CA LEU A 70 19.27 -28.88 6.94
C LEU A 70 19.33 -30.42 6.99
N VAL A 71 18.31 -31.11 6.45
CA VAL A 71 18.27 -32.58 6.44
C VAL A 71 19.38 -33.17 5.56
N ARG A 72 19.74 -32.50 4.47
CA ARG A 72 20.83 -32.95 3.58
C ARG A 72 22.22 -32.71 4.17
N GLU A 73 22.40 -31.61 4.88
CA GLU A 73 23.69 -31.22 5.47
C GLU A 73 24.02 -32.05 6.72
N HIS A 74 23.01 -32.59 7.41
CA HIS A 74 23.17 -33.38 8.63
C HIS A 74 22.47 -34.75 8.57
N PRO A 75 22.85 -35.64 7.65
CA PRO A 75 22.16 -36.91 7.43
C PRO A 75 22.17 -37.83 8.66
N GLU A 76 23.22 -37.79 9.48
CA GLU A 76 23.33 -38.60 10.70
C GLU A 76 22.32 -38.19 11.78
N LEU A 77 22.10 -36.88 11.94
CA LEU A 77 21.13 -36.33 12.90
C LEU A 77 19.68 -36.61 12.48
N PHE A 78 19.45 -36.69 11.16
CA PHE A 78 18.12 -36.88 10.58
C PHE A 78 17.97 -38.24 9.87
N ARG A 79 18.71 -39.27 10.31
CA ARG A 79 18.70 -40.61 9.70
C ARG A 79 17.31 -41.27 9.70
N ASN A 80 16.45 -40.87 10.63
CA ASN A 80 15.08 -41.35 10.75
C ASN A 80 14.09 -40.53 9.89
N VAL A 81 14.53 -39.45 9.25
CA VAL A 81 13.69 -38.57 8.41
C VAL A 81 13.79 -38.99 6.94
N ARG A 82 12.66 -39.40 6.36
CA ARG A 82 12.50 -39.68 4.95
C ARG A 82 11.79 -38.53 4.26
N ARG A 83 12.50 -37.79 3.41
CA ARG A 83 11.93 -36.66 2.66
C ARG A 83 11.20 -37.12 1.40
N PHE A 84 10.05 -36.53 1.14
CA PHE A 84 9.27 -36.69 -0.08
C PHE A 84 9.28 -35.38 -0.89
N SER A 85 9.56 -35.46 -2.18
CA SER A 85 9.50 -34.32 -3.10
C SER A 85 8.08 -33.97 -3.55
N THR A 86 7.17 -34.95 -3.47
CA THR A 86 5.75 -34.83 -3.79
C THR A 86 4.92 -35.38 -2.63
N VAL A 87 3.63 -35.06 -2.58
CA VAL A 87 2.71 -35.60 -1.58
C VAL A 87 2.45 -37.07 -1.88
N ALA A 88 3.08 -37.96 -1.12
CA ALA A 88 2.83 -39.39 -1.21
C ALA A 88 1.51 -39.78 -0.52
N PRO A 89 0.88 -40.93 -0.88
CA PRO A 89 -0.36 -41.38 -0.25
C PRO A 89 -0.29 -41.44 1.28
N VAL A 90 0.86 -41.82 1.83
CA VAL A 90 1.11 -41.88 3.29
C VAL A 90 1.12 -40.52 3.99
N LEU A 91 1.13 -39.42 3.24
CA LEU A 91 1.08 -38.03 3.75
C LEU A 91 -0.23 -37.32 3.39
N ALA A 92 -1.16 -38.00 2.70
CA ALA A 92 -2.32 -37.35 2.10
C ALA A 92 -3.24 -36.69 3.15
N GLU A 93 -3.48 -37.36 4.28
CA GLU A 93 -4.33 -36.85 5.37
C GLU A 93 -3.72 -35.60 6.02
N ASP A 94 -2.47 -35.67 6.45
CA ASP A 94 -1.76 -34.51 7.01
C ASP A 94 -1.59 -33.39 6.00
N PHE A 95 -1.45 -33.71 4.71
CA PHE A 95 -1.40 -32.70 3.65
C PHE A 95 -2.73 -31.97 3.51
N ALA A 96 -3.85 -32.70 3.52
CA ALA A 96 -5.18 -32.10 3.49
C ALA A 96 -5.38 -31.20 4.72
N LEU A 97 -5.06 -31.68 5.92
CA LEU A 97 -5.16 -30.88 7.16
C LEU A 97 -4.31 -29.60 7.11
N ALA A 98 -3.04 -29.72 6.73
CA ALA A 98 -2.15 -28.56 6.61
C ALA A 98 -2.65 -27.57 5.54
N ARG A 99 -3.18 -28.06 4.42
CA ARG A 99 -3.70 -27.25 3.32
C ARG A 99 -4.99 -26.55 3.71
N ASP A 100 -5.94 -27.24 4.32
CA ASP A 100 -7.23 -26.68 4.72
C ASP A 100 -7.07 -25.66 5.84
N LYS A 101 -6.18 -25.94 6.81
CA LYS A 101 -5.84 -24.95 7.85
C LYS A 101 -5.13 -23.72 7.27
N LYS A 102 -4.21 -23.92 6.34
CA LYS A 102 -3.54 -22.82 5.63
C LYS A 102 -4.54 -21.98 4.84
N ASN A 103 -5.39 -22.62 4.06
CA ASN A 103 -6.38 -21.95 3.22
C ASN A 103 -7.41 -21.21 4.06
N SER A 104 -7.92 -21.80 5.14
CA SER A 104 -8.86 -21.12 6.04
C SER A 104 -8.24 -19.87 6.69
N ILE A 105 -6.98 -19.91 7.12
CA ILE A 105 -6.28 -18.72 7.66
C ILE A 105 -6.00 -17.70 6.56
N VAL A 106 -5.58 -18.14 5.36
CA VAL A 106 -5.38 -17.24 4.23
C VAL A 106 -6.69 -16.59 3.82
N GLU A 107 -7.79 -17.34 3.77
CA GLU A 107 -9.13 -16.84 3.48
C GLU A 107 -9.64 -15.93 4.59
N GLU A 108 -9.45 -16.26 5.86
CA GLU A 108 -9.79 -15.41 7.00
C GLU A 108 -8.95 -14.14 6.97
N ARG A 109 -7.66 -14.22 6.64
CA ARG A 109 -6.79 -13.05 6.54
C ARG A 109 -7.16 -12.19 5.35
N ILE A 110 -7.40 -12.78 4.18
CA ILE A 110 -7.91 -12.06 2.99
C ILE A 110 -9.27 -11.47 3.30
N ARG A 111 -10.19 -12.21 3.91
CA ARG A 111 -11.50 -11.72 4.35
C ARG A 111 -11.33 -10.62 5.37
N SER A 112 -10.39 -10.72 6.31
CA SER A 112 -10.10 -9.66 7.27
C SER A 112 -9.49 -8.46 6.59
N LEU A 113 -8.74 -8.62 5.48
CA LEU A 113 -8.21 -7.54 4.65
C LEU A 113 -9.27 -6.93 3.71
N VAL A 114 -10.31 -7.71 3.36
CA VAL A 114 -11.48 -7.30 2.56
C VAL A 114 -12.58 -6.70 3.43
N ASN A 115 -12.67 -7.14 4.70
CA ASN A 115 -13.58 -6.68 5.76
C ASN A 115 -12.87 -5.75 6.76
N LEU A 116 -11.57 -5.46 6.57
CA LEU A 116 -11.03 -4.18 6.97
C LEU A 116 -11.99 -3.17 6.35
N PRO A 117 -12.36 -2.08 7.06
CA PRO A 117 -13.02 -1.00 6.37
C PRO A 117 -12.20 -0.77 5.12
N ILE A 118 -12.81 -0.95 3.94
CA ILE A 118 -12.30 -0.27 2.77
C ILE A 118 -12.15 1.15 3.29
N GLU A 119 -10.96 1.71 3.24
CA GLU A 119 -10.89 3.15 3.27
C GLU A 119 -11.64 3.56 1.99
N GLU A 120 -12.96 3.74 2.13
CA GLU A 120 -13.88 4.17 1.09
C GLU A 120 -13.41 5.51 0.52
N GLY A 121 -12.57 6.20 1.30
CA GLY A 121 -11.77 7.35 0.96
C GLY A 121 -10.38 7.04 0.40
N MET A 122 -9.91 7.93 -0.46
CA MET A 122 -8.48 8.10 -0.72
C MET A 122 -8.13 9.55 -0.42
N VAL A 123 -6.95 9.78 0.18
CA VAL A 123 -6.44 11.13 0.39
C VAL A 123 -5.42 11.41 -0.69
N VAL A 124 -5.55 12.56 -1.33
CA VAL A 124 -4.66 13.04 -2.38
C VAL A 124 -4.21 14.45 -2.03
N ALA A 125 -2.93 14.63 -1.72
CA ALA A 125 -2.35 15.95 -1.62
C ALA A 125 -1.98 16.47 -3.00
N THR A 126 -2.27 17.74 -3.25
CA THR A 126 -1.98 18.43 -4.51
C THR A 126 -1.22 19.71 -4.23
N ASP A 127 -0.26 20.03 -5.08
CA ASP A 127 0.46 21.29 -5.01
C ASP A 127 0.94 21.74 -6.39
N ALA A 128 1.22 23.04 -6.54
CA ALA A 128 1.80 23.64 -7.72
C ALA A 128 2.95 24.60 -7.42
N SER A 129 3.97 24.54 -8.27
CA SER A 129 5.11 25.45 -8.23
C SER A 129 5.20 26.21 -9.56
N LEU A 130 5.08 27.55 -9.52
CA LEU A 130 5.24 28.41 -10.68
C LEU A 130 6.68 28.97 -10.77
N GLY A 131 7.24 29.00 -11.97
CA GLY A 131 8.58 29.50 -12.25
C GLY A 131 8.59 30.62 -13.28
N THR A 132 9.79 30.95 -13.74
CA THR A 132 10.00 31.93 -14.81
C THR A 132 9.35 31.47 -16.12
N GLY A 133 8.82 32.42 -16.90
CA GLY A 133 8.25 32.13 -18.22
C GLY A 133 6.96 31.32 -18.17
N HIS A 134 6.12 31.55 -17.15
CA HIS A 134 4.79 30.94 -17.02
C HIS A 134 4.79 29.41 -16.89
N ARG A 135 5.94 28.79 -16.66
CA ARG A 135 6.06 27.34 -16.52
C ARG A 135 5.79 26.92 -15.09
N ALA A 136 4.74 26.12 -14.91
CA ALA A 136 4.41 25.49 -13.63
C ALA A 136 4.71 23.99 -13.66
N GLY A 137 5.12 23.45 -12.51
CA GLY A 137 5.05 22.03 -12.21
C GLY A 137 3.87 21.80 -11.27
N ILE A 138 3.04 20.80 -11.56
CA ILE A 138 1.94 20.39 -10.70
C ILE A 138 2.17 18.96 -10.23
N ALA A 139 1.75 18.66 -9.01
CA ALA A 139 1.89 17.34 -8.41
C ALA A 139 0.60 16.89 -7.72
N ALA A 140 0.44 15.57 -7.65
CA ALA A 140 -0.56 14.94 -6.83
C ALA A 140 -0.04 13.61 -6.25
N VAL A 141 -0.17 13.46 -4.94
CA VAL A 141 0.37 12.36 -4.14
C VAL A 141 -0.78 11.69 -3.39
N ALA A 142 -1.01 10.41 -3.64
CA ALA A 142 -2.17 9.68 -3.13
C ALA A 142 -1.79 8.56 -2.14
N THR A 143 -2.61 8.35 -1.10
CA THR A 143 -2.42 7.31 -0.07
C THR A 143 -2.39 5.88 -0.60
N ARG A 144 -2.72 5.65 -1.87
CA ARG A 144 -2.54 4.36 -2.57
C ARG A 144 -1.14 4.19 -3.20
N GLY A 145 -0.12 4.89 -2.69
CA GLY A 145 1.26 4.78 -3.15
C GLY A 145 1.49 5.30 -4.58
N ARG A 146 0.69 6.28 -5.04
CA ARG A 146 0.79 6.84 -6.40
C ARG A 146 1.18 8.30 -6.37
N VAL A 147 2.19 8.64 -7.16
CA VAL A 147 2.62 10.00 -7.45
C VAL A 147 2.33 10.31 -8.91
N ARG A 148 1.79 11.50 -9.18
CA ARG A 148 1.57 12.07 -10.51
C ARG A 148 2.12 13.48 -10.55
N ALA A 149 2.80 13.80 -11.64
CA ALA A 149 3.27 15.15 -11.87
C ALA A 149 3.38 15.43 -13.37
N ARG A 150 3.22 16.70 -13.75
CA ARG A 150 3.50 17.19 -15.10
C ARG A 150 3.82 18.67 -15.06
N SER A 151 4.49 19.17 -16.10
CA SER A 151 4.64 20.61 -16.31
C SER A 151 3.59 21.15 -17.28
N LEU A 152 3.16 22.39 -17.09
CA LEU A 152 2.31 23.11 -18.04
C LEU A 152 2.66 24.61 -18.07
N LEU A 153 2.12 25.33 -19.04
CA LEU A 153 2.17 26.79 -19.09
C LEU A 153 0.88 27.35 -18.51
N VAL A 154 1.00 28.32 -17.60
CA VAL A 154 -0.13 29.01 -16.93
C VAL A 154 0.21 30.47 -16.66
N GLU A 155 -0.83 31.30 -16.63
CA GLU A 155 -0.69 32.73 -16.33
C GLU A 155 -0.49 33.01 -14.83
N SER A 156 -0.97 32.12 -13.95
CA SER A 156 -0.91 32.31 -12.51
C SER A 156 -0.68 31.01 -11.74
N VAL A 157 -0.12 31.13 -10.54
CA VAL A 157 0.04 29.99 -9.63
C VAL A 157 -1.33 29.42 -9.23
N ALA A 158 -2.32 30.28 -8.98
CA ALA A 158 -3.68 29.87 -8.66
C ALA A 158 -4.30 28.98 -9.76
N ASP A 159 -4.08 29.29 -11.04
CA ASP A 159 -4.53 28.42 -12.14
C ASP A 159 -3.81 27.06 -12.12
N ALA A 160 -2.50 27.04 -11.85
CA ALA A 160 -1.77 25.77 -11.69
C ALA A 160 -2.27 24.94 -10.50
N GLU A 161 -2.65 25.55 -9.39
CA GLU A 161 -3.25 24.84 -8.24
C GLU A 161 -4.56 24.14 -8.64
N PHE A 162 -5.45 24.81 -9.37
CA PHE A 162 -6.64 24.16 -9.91
C PHE A 162 -6.30 23.04 -10.90
N TRP A 163 -5.25 23.19 -11.69
CA TRP A 163 -4.79 22.11 -12.58
C TRP A 163 -4.20 20.92 -11.82
N ALA A 164 -3.58 21.13 -10.66
CA ALA A 164 -3.13 20.06 -9.78
C ALA A 164 -4.33 19.27 -9.25
N VAL A 165 -5.38 19.96 -8.79
CA VAL A 165 -6.65 19.33 -8.38
C VAL A 165 -7.36 18.64 -9.54
N GLU A 166 -7.44 19.25 -10.71
CA GLU A 166 -8.04 18.63 -11.90
C GLU A 166 -7.30 17.34 -12.28
N MET A 167 -5.97 17.34 -12.22
CA MET A 167 -5.15 16.16 -12.46
C MET A 167 -5.46 15.06 -11.45
N ALA A 168 -5.63 15.42 -10.17
CA ALA A 168 -6.02 14.47 -9.14
C ALA A 168 -7.41 13.87 -9.41
N LEU A 169 -8.41 14.72 -9.62
CA LEU A 169 -9.78 14.30 -9.91
C LEU A 169 -9.86 13.41 -11.16
N THR A 170 -9.21 13.79 -12.25
CA THR A 170 -9.16 12.98 -13.48
C THR A 170 -8.50 11.62 -13.24
N THR A 171 -7.49 11.56 -12.37
CA THR A 171 -6.78 10.31 -12.09
C THR A 171 -7.59 9.38 -11.19
N TRP A 172 -8.39 9.92 -10.27
CA TRP A 172 -8.84 9.16 -9.10
C TRP A 172 -10.33 9.24 -8.76
N ALA A 173 -11.07 10.28 -9.17
CA ALA A 173 -12.49 10.44 -8.81
C ALA A 173 -13.42 9.35 -9.40
N GLY A 174 -12.94 8.48 -10.29
CA GLY A 174 -13.69 7.30 -10.77
C GLY A 174 -13.16 5.96 -10.23
N LYS A 175 -12.24 5.99 -9.27
CA LYS A 175 -11.54 4.80 -8.74
C LYS A 175 -11.75 4.61 -7.23
N THR A 176 -12.54 5.47 -6.62
CA THR A 176 -12.86 5.46 -5.20
C THR A 176 -14.19 6.16 -5.00
N PRO A 177 -15.07 5.69 -4.09
CA PRO A 177 -16.36 6.33 -3.83
C PRO A 177 -16.19 7.68 -3.13
N VAL A 178 -15.23 7.79 -2.20
CA VAL A 178 -14.89 9.02 -1.50
C VAL A 178 -13.45 9.47 -1.82
N LEU A 179 -13.25 10.76 -2.05
CA LEU A 179 -11.94 11.35 -2.33
C LEU A 179 -11.72 12.60 -1.47
N HIS A 180 -10.68 12.59 -0.65
CA HIS A 180 -10.22 13.75 0.10
C HIS A 180 -9.05 14.39 -0.64
N ILE A 181 -9.17 15.65 -1.00
CA ILE A 181 -8.11 16.45 -1.62
C ILE A 181 -7.52 17.36 -0.56
N LEU A 182 -6.21 17.33 -0.38
CA LEU A 182 -5.47 18.29 0.46
C LEU A 182 -4.79 19.31 -0.45
N THR A 183 -4.97 20.59 -0.14
CA THR A 183 -4.29 21.70 -0.82
C THR A 183 -3.90 22.76 0.20
N ASP A 184 -2.77 23.41 0.04
CA ASP A 184 -2.39 24.58 0.82
C ASP A 184 -2.81 25.91 0.18
N SER A 185 -3.42 25.85 -1.01
CA SER A 185 -4.03 27.00 -1.67
C SER A 185 -5.40 27.31 -1.09
N GLN A 186 -5.46 28.38 -0.28
CA GLN A 186 -6.74 28.90 0.22
C GLN A 186 -7.70 29.30 -0.91
N ILE A 187 -7.18 29.76 -2.05
CA ILE A 187 -7.98 30.13 -3.22
C ILE A 187 -8.73 28.91 -3.75
N VAL A 188 -8.02 27.79 -3.96
CA VAL A 188 -8.63 26.54 -4.44
C VAL A 188 -9.63 26.00 -3.43
N TYR A 189 -9.22 25.94 -2.16
CA TYR A 189 -10.07 25.48 -1.08
C TYR A 189 -11.39 26.26 -1.02
N LYS A 190 -11.34 27.59 -0.97
CA LYS A 190 -12.54 28.43 -0.89
C LYS A 190 -13.41 28.31 -2.15
N ALA A 191 -12.79 28.20 -3.32
CA ALA A 191 -13.54 28.13 -4.58
C ALA A 191 -14.29 26.82 -4.77
N LEU A 192 -13.64 25.68 -4.50
CA LEU A 192 -14.25 24.36 -4.68
C LEU A 192 -15.31 24.05 -3.60
N ASN A 193 -15.21 24.71 -2.45
CA ASN A 193 -16.22 24.66 -1.39
C ASN A 193 -17.31 25.75 -1.52
N GLY A 194 -17.33 26.50 -2.63
CA GLY A 194 -18.40 27.46 -2.95
C GLY A 194 -18.37 28.78 -2.15
N ALA A 195 -17.30 29.07 -1.41
CA ALA A 195 -17.17 30.27 -0.60
C ALA A 195 -16.76 31.51 -1.41
N GLU A 196 -15.93 31.35 -2.44
CA GLU A 196 -15.45 32.47 -3.27
C GLU A 196 -15.35 32.08 -4.75
N LYS A 197 -15.49 33.05 -5.67
CA LYS A 197 -15.26 32.83 -7.10
C LYS A 197 -13.95 33.49 -7.52
N PRO A 198 -12.87 32.73 -7.78
CA PRO A 198 -11.59 33.30 -8.14
C PRO A 198 -11.63 33.91 -9.54
N THR A 199 -10.93 35.03 -9.73
CA THR A 199 -10.73 35.66 -11.03
C THR A 199 -9.60 34.96 -11.79
N GLY A 200 -9.70 34.86 -13.12
CA GLY A 200 -8.62 34.33 -13.97
C GLY A 200 -8.47 32.80 -14.04
N CYS A 201 -9.21 32.01 -13.25
CA CYS A 201 -9.11 30.54 -13.20
C CYS A 201 -10.36 29.81 -13.74
N ALA A 202 -11.22 30.49 -14.50
CA ALA A 202 -12.55 29.96 -14.87
C ALA A 202 -12.50 28.60 -15.58
N THR A 203 -11.50 28.37 -16.44
CA THR A 203 -11.38 27.13 -17.22
C THR A 203 -10.99 25.94 -16.35
N SER A 204 -9.96 26.08 -15.50
CA SER A 204 -9.46 25.03 -14.62
C SER A 204 -10.46 24.73 -13.50
N LEU A 205 -11.09 25.76 -12.92
CA LEU A 205 -12.17 25.62 -11.94
C LEU A 205 -13.36 24.84 -12.50
N ARG A 206 -13.86 25.21 -13.70
CA ARG A 206 -14.96 24.49 -14.37
C ARG A 206 -14.61 23.02 -14.61
N LYS A 207 -13.35 22.73 -14.96
CA LYS A 207 -12.90 21.35 -15.13
C LYS A 207 -12.88 20.59 -13.80
N CYS A 208 -12.50 21.22 -12.69
CA CYS A 208 -12.59 20.60 -11.38
C CYS A 208 -14.02 20.19 -11.05
N PHE A 209 -14.99 21.12 -11.11
CA PHE A 209 -16.40 20.81 -10.82
C PHE A 209 -16.94 19.64 -11.66
N LYS A 210 -16.73 19.67 -12.98
CA LYS A 210 -17.15 18.57 -13.87
C LYS A 210 -16.59 17.19 -13.48
N ARG A 211 -15.42 17.16 -12.83
CA ARG A 211 -14.78 15.90 -12.39
C ARG A 211 -15.18 15.50 -10.97
N MET A 212 -15.58 16.46 -10.14
CA MET A 212 -16.08 16.20 -8.80
C MET A 212 -17.39 15.41 -8.82
N ASP A 213 -18.23 15.58 -9.84
CA ASP A 213 -19.49 14.81 -10.00
C ASP A 213 -19.30 13.27 -10.10
N ARG A 214 -18.06 12.77 -10.11
CA ARG A 214 -17.73 11.35 -10.29
C ARG A 214 -17.56 10.58 -8.99
N ALA A 215 -17.37 11.29 -7.88
CA ALA A 215 -17.18 10.74 -6.54
C ALA A 215 -17.67 11.73 -5.49
N GLU A 216 -17.82 11.27 -4.27
CA GLU A 216 -17.96 12.17 -3.13
C GLU A 216 -16.60 12.81 -2.83
N VAL A 217 -16.46 14.10 -3.15
CA VAL A 217 -15.19 14.83 -3.02
C VAL A 217 -15.22 15.81 -1.87
N TYR A 218 -14.22 15.69 -0.99
CA TYR A 218 -13.96 16.61 0.11
C TYR A 218 -12.66 17.36 -0.15
N VAL A 219 -12.70 18.70 -0.18
CA VAL A 219 -11.50 19.52 -0.35
C VAL A 219 -11.12 20.15 0.99
N HIS A 220 -9.93 19.84 1.47
CA HIS A 220 -9.38 20.30 2.75
C HIS A 220 -8.23 21.26 2.50
N TRP A 221 -8.22 22.35 3.28
CA TRP A 221 -7.06 23.21 3.35
C TRP A 221 -6.08 22.67 4.38
N VAL A 222 -4.79 22.64 4.03
CA VAL A 222 -3.71 22.33 4.96
C VAL A 222 -2.71 23.46 4.92
N ARG A 223 -2.09 23.78 6.06
CA ARG A 223 -1.05 24.80 6.06
C ARG A 223 0.23 24.25 5.42
N GLY A 224 0.71 24.93 4.38
CA GLY A 224 2.01 24.64 3.78
C GLY A 224 3.15 24.77 4.80
N HIS A 225 4.17 23.92 4.68
CA HIS A 225 5.37 23.88 5.53
C HIS A 225 5.09 23.65 7.02
N ARG A 226 3.98 22.99 7.35
CA ARG A 226 3.56 22.70 8.74
C ARG A 226 3.15 21.27 9.00
N GLY A 227 3.69 20.32 8.22
CA GLY A 227 3.85 18.93 8.69
C GLY A 227 2.83 17.92 8.20
N ASN A 228 1.93 18.27 7.27
CA ASN A 228 1.21 17.23 6.52
C ASN A 228 2.18 16.58 5.52
N VAL A 229 2.61 15.35 5.83
CA VAL A 229 3.66 14.65 5.07
C VAL A 229 3.31 14.45 3.58
N LEU A 230 2.03 14.33 3.22
CA LEU A 230 1.62 14.21 1.83
C LEU A 230 1.71 15.55 1.10
N ASN A 231 1.38 16.65 1.79
CA ASN A 231 1.48 18.00 1.23
C ASN A 231 2.94 18.40 0.98
N GLU A 232 3.84 18.15 1.94
CA GLU A 232 5.26 18.44 1.76
C GLU A 232 5.85 17.65 0.58
N LEU A 233 5.49 16.36 0.45
CA LEU A 233 5.92 15.55 -0.68
C LEU A 233 5.32 16.04 -2.01
N ALA A 234 4.07 16.49 -2.03
CA ALA A 234 3.47 17.11 -3.21
C ALA A 234 4.22 18.39 -3.62
N ASN A 235 4.59 19.23 -2.66
CA ASN A 235 5.39 20.43 -2.89
C ASN A 235 6.76 20.14 -3.49
N ASP A 236 7.49 19.17 -2.92
CA ASP A 236 8.78 18.77 -3.46
C ASP A 236 8.64 18.27 -4.90
N VAL A 237 7.67 17.40 -5.15
CA VAL A 237 7.42 16.86 -6.49
C VAL A 237 7.04 17.96 -7.49
N ALA A 238 6.20 18.93 -7.10
CA ALA A 238 5.79 20.05 -7.94
C ALA A 238 7.00 20.95 -8.29
N MET A 239 7.80 21.30 -7.28
CA MET A 239 9.02 22.10 -7.43
C MET A 239 10.03 21.41 -8.35
N TYR A 240 10.34 20.13 -8.13
CA TYR A 240 11.28 19.39 -8.97
C TYR A 240 10.76 19.26 -10.39
N THR A 241 9.47 18.96 -10.56
CA THR A 241 8.83 18.86 -11.89
C THR A 241 8.96 20.16 -12.68
N ARG A 242 8.73 21.30 -12.02
CA ARG A 242 8.92 22.62 -12.62
C ARG A 242 10.38 22.82 -13.06
N ARG A 243 11.34 22.60 -12.15
CA ARG A 243 12.78 22.82 -12.42
C ARG A 243 13.29 21.94 -13.55
N ASN A 244 12.94 20.65 -13.52
CA ASN A 244 13.30 19.70 -14.57
C ASN A 244 12.74 20.13 -15.92
N ALA A 245 11.49 20.61 -15.97
CA ALA A 245 10.89 21.10 -17.20
C ALA A 245 11.51 22.43 -17.70
N CYS A 246 11.92 23.32 -16.81
CA CYS A 246 12.63 24.55 -17.19
C CYS A 246 13.99 24.25 -17.87
N TRP A 247 14.63 23.14 -17.51
CA TRP A 247 15.98 22.79 -17.98
C TRP A 247 16.03 21.56 -18.91
N GLY A 248 14.87 21.00 -19.29
CA GLY A 248 14.80 19.85 -20.20
C GLY A 248 15.31 18.52 -19.62
N LEU A 249 15.30 18.36 -18.29
CA LEU A 249 15.88 17.21 -17.58
C LEU A 249 14.90 16.02 -17.47
N VAL A 250 14.63 15.36 -18.59
CA VAL A 250 13.60 14.30 -18.69
C VAL A 250 13.94 13.06 -17.86
N ASP A 251 15.19 12.61 -17.84
CA ASP A 251 15.56 11.40 -17.08
C ASP A 251 15.60 11.67 -15.57
N THR A 252 16.08 12.84 -15.16
CA THR A 252 16.01 13.32 -13.77
C THR A 252 14.56 13.37 -13.26
N GLN A 253 13.59 13.69 -14.13
CA GLN A 253 12.18 13.64 -13.78
C GLN A 253 11.70 12.23 -13.45
N LYS A 254 12.11 11.22 -14.24
CA LYS A 254 11.73 9.81 -13.99
C LYS A 254 12.32 9.32 -12.67
N GLU A 255 13.60 9.58 -12.44
CA GLU A 255 14.30 9.17 -11.21
C GLU A 255 13.68 9.82 -9.96
N MET A 256 13.36 11.12 -10.02
CA MET A 256 12.69 11.83 -8.94
C MET A 256 11.32 11.23 -8.62
N LEU A 257 10.53 10.87 -9.65
CA LEU A 257 9.23 10.23 -9.45
C LEU A 257 9.35 8.84 -8.81
N GLU A 258 10.34 8.03 -9.20
CA GLU A 258 10.57 6.73 -8.55
C GLU A 258 11.00 6.89 -7.09
N ARG A 259 11.90 7.84 -6.80
CA ARG A 259 12.28 8.17 -5.42
C ARG A 259 11.07 8.61 -4.58
N SER A 260 10.25 9.50 -5.12
CA SER A 260 9.06 10.00 -4.43
C SER A 260 8.03 8.89 -4.14
N LYS A 261 7.93 7.87 -5.01
CA LYS A 261 7.09 6.69 -4.73
C LYS A 261 7.63 5.84 -3.59
N VAL A 262 8.95 5.68 -3.49
CA VAL A 262 9.60 4.94 -2.40
C VAL A 262 9.38 5.68 -1.08
N GLU A 263 9.59 6.99 -1.07
CA GLU A 263 9.36 7.85 0.09
C GLU A 263 7.89 7.82 0.54
N LEU A 264 6.95 7.96 -0.41
CA LEU A 264 5.53 7.82 -0.13
C LEU A 264 5.19 6.46 0.49
N LYS A 265 5.74 5.36 -0.03
CA LYS A 265 5.51 4.03 0.56
C LYS A 265 5.98 3.97 2.01
N ALA A 266 7.15 4.53 2.31
CA ALA A 266 7.66 4.60 3.68
C ALA A 266 6.76 5.44 4.59
N MET A 267 6.24 6.57 4.11
CA MET A 267 5.31 7.44 4.85
C MET A 267 3.96 6.76 5.17
N LEU A 268 3.53 5.81 4.34
CA LEU A 268 2.24 5.11 4.48
C LEU A 268 2.30 3.90 5.41
N VAL A 269 3.49 3.41 5.78
CA VAL A 269 3.63 2.26 6.67
C VAL A 269 2.98 2.56 8.02
N ASP A 270 2.12 1.65 8.48
CA ASP A 270 1.42 1.69 9.77
C ASP A 270 0.54 2.93 10.03
N ARG A 271 0.16 3.68 8.98
CA ARG A 271 -0.77 4.82 9.06
C ARG A 271 -2.12 4.51 8.41
N LYS A 272 -3.19 5.07 8.97
CA LYS A 272 -4.57 5.01 8.46
C LYS A 272 -4.90 6.28 7.67
N LEU A 273 -5.93 6.25 6.83
CA LEU A 273 -6.43 7.42 6.06
C LEU A 273 -6.68 8.63 6.95
N SER A 274 -7.29 8.37 8.12
CA SER A 274 -7.62 9.40 9.11
C SER A 274 -6.42 10.18 9.58
N ASP A 275 -5.22 9.60 9.53
CA ASP A 275 -3.97 10.23 9.96
C ASP A 275 -3.50 11.30 8.95
N PHE A 276 -4.08 11.31 7.73
CA PHE A 276 -3.76 12.26 6.67
C PHE A 276 -4.85 13.32 6.47
N ILE A 277 -6.03 13.14 7.06
CA ILE A 277 -7.15 14.08 6.98
C ILE A 277 -7.03 15.07 8.16
N PRO A 278 -7.05 16.40 7.93
CA PRO A 278 -7.05 17.37 9.01
C PRO A 278 -8.23 17.14 9.98
N ALA A 279 -7.99 17.29 11.29
CA ALA A 279 -9.03 17.10 12.30
C ALA A 279 -10.19 18.07 12.07
N ALA A 280 -11.44 17.62 12.22
CA ALA A 280 -12.65 18.41 11.95
C ALA A 280 -12.90 19.61 12.90
N ARG A 281 -12.03 19.86 13.89
CA ARG A 281 -12.09 21.03 14.78
C ARG A 281 -10.68 21.60 15.00
N GLY A 282 -10.46 22.83 14.53
CA GLY A 282 -9.21 23.59 14.60
C GLY A 282 -9.22 24.77 13.62
N GLU A 283 -8.23 25.67 13.68
CA GLU A 283 -8.08 26.79 12.71
C GLU A 283 -7.93 26.29 11.24
N ASP A 284 -7.58 25.01 11.07
CA ASP A 284 -7.36 24.32 9.80
C ASP A 284 -8.52 23.38 9.39
N ALA A 285 -9.70 23.49 10.02
CA ALA A 285 -10.77 22.50 9.91
C ALA A 285 -12.08 23.06 9.35
N TRP A 286 -12.46 22.77 8.10
CA TRP A 286 -13.83 22.96 7.63
C TRP A 286 -14.19 22.03 6.46
N THR A 287 -15.22 21.20 6.69
CA THR A 287 -15.93 20.36 5.70
C THR A 287 -16.93 21.20 4.92
N ALA A 288 -16.92 21.14 3.58
CA ALA A 288 -18.12 21.44 2.81
C ALA A 288 -18.72 20.14 2.26
N THR A 289 -20.04 20.08 2.37
CA THR A 289 -20.92 18.99 1.95
C THR A 289 -20.77 18.67 0.48
N GLY A 290 -20.75 17.37 0.16
CA GLY A 290 -21.02 16.92 -1.20
C GLY A 290 -22.30 17.56 -1.72
N TYR A 291 -22.27 18.01 -2.98
CA TYR A 291 -23.48 18.38 -3.69
C TYR A 291 -24.39 17.15 -3.73
N ALA A 292 -25.41 17.11 -2.87
CA ALA A 292 -26.59 16.30 -3.12
C ALA A 292 -27.31 16.94 -4.30
N ALA A 293 -27.37 16.22 -5.42
CA ALA A 293 -28.35 16.48 -6.45
C ALA A 293 -29.74 16.07 -5.96
#